data_AF-A0AAD6C4W2-F1
#
_entry.id   AF-A0AAD6C4W2-F1
#
_cell.length_a   1.000
_cell.length_b   1.000
_cell.length_c   1.000
_cell.angle_alpha   90.00
_cell.angle_beta   90.00
_cell.angle_gamma   90.00
#
_symmetry.space_group_name_H-M   'P 1'
#
loop_
_entity.id
_entity.type
_entity.pdbx_description
1 polymer ?
#
loop_
_entity_poly.entity_id
_entity_poly.type
_entity_poly.pdbx_seq_one_letter_code
_entity_poly.pdbx_strand_id
1 'polypeptide(L)'
;MAAPGGRQWGVTPPISTALPTQDELAANDDLIAELKAQNNFEPPSDSERRIQMLQLLQRVALEFVKTVSRNKGLTPAAVEASGGKIFTFGGYRLGVYGPGSDIDTLIVGPKHVSGEDFFADFPLSYNKWHLKKMTPVPDAFVPIIKLELSGISIDLLFARLVIPSVPMNLDLKNNDYLRGLDEKEVRSLNGTRVADEILELVPQQKTFRIALRAIKLWAQRRAIYANIVGFPGGIAWAMLVARVCQLYPAASGSVIVGKFFRIMNKWAWPQPVLLKQIEEGPLQMKVWNPKIYHGDKFHLMPIITPAYPSMCATHNISMSTKTVILRELQRGGDVVDKIFTKQLSWSDLFTRHTFFTQDYKYYLSITASSKTKEDEAVWSGLVESKLRHLVGALDRKTIIAVAHPFPKGFERTHVITNAEEMEAVKNGSTKYQAKGTTTETTDETKDPAHEAAAQNGMENATVASPTEHPEQPDQKLEGESHTVYTTTYYIGLELKALEPGTSRSLDISTDSKIFKSTCTSWAGYIPGIHDLAVTHVRSFDLPDDVFQPGEARPSRPKKKVIKRTESTGQKRRLGEMHDSSLDASQGAAKRQVTPNTMANTATPA
;
A
#
# COMPACT_ATOMS: atom_id res chain seq x y z
N MET A 1 -26.83 -13.73 -42.07
CA MET A 1 -27.14 -12.48 -41.34
C MET A 1 -26.33 -12.48 -40.06
N ALA A 2 -25.41 -11.52 -39.90
CA ALA A 2 -24.61 -11.40 -38.69
C ALA A 2 -25.51 -10.99 -37.52
N ALA A 3 -25.39 -11.66 -36.38
CA ALA A 3 -26.05 -11.24 -35.15
C ALA A 3 -25.67 -9.76 -34.84
N PRO A 4 -26.58 -8.94 -34.30
CA PRO A 4 -26.26 -7.55 -33.96
C PRO A 4 -25.07 -7.53 -33.00
N GLY A 5 -23.96 -6.92 -33.42
CA GLY A 5 -22.72 -6.91 -32.64
C GLY A 5 -22.93 -6.20 -31.31
N GLY A 6 -22.88 -6.96 -30.21
CA GLY A 6 -22.96 -6.40 -28.86
C GLY A 6 -21.85 -5.38 -28.60
N ARG A 7 -22.11 -4.43 -27.69
CA ARG A 7 -21.11 -3.44 -27.26
C ARG A 7 -19.81 -4.15 -26.84
N GLN A 8 -18.70 -3.77 -27.46
CA GLN A 8 -17.36 -4.22 -27.07
C GLN A 8 -16.95 -3.57 -25.74
N TRP A 9 -16.51 -4.38 -24.78
CA TRP A 9 -16.04 -3.93 -23.47
C TRP A 9 -14.53 -4.11 -23.35
N GLY A 10 -13.81 -3.02 -23.08
CA GLY A 10 -12.36 -3.05 -23.00
C GLY A 10 -11.66 -3.19 -24.35
N VAL A 11 -10.34 -3.42 -24.28
CA VAL A 11 -9.43 -3.43 -25.44
C VAL A 11 -9.34 -4.77 -26.18
N THR A 12 -10.03 -5.81 -25.70
CA THR A 12 -10.07 -7.15 -26.34
C THR A 12 -11.46 -7.74 -26.26
N PRO A 13 -11.85 -8.65 -27.17
CA PRO A 13 -13.10 -9.42 -27.06
C PRO A 13 -13.24 -10.13 -25.70
N PRO A 14 -14.48 -10.39 -25.23
CA PRO A 14 -14.73 -11.16 -24.01
C PRO A 14 -14.22 -12.60 -24.15
N ILE A 15 -13.78 -13.20 -23.03
CA ILE A 15 -13.38 -14.61 -22.99
C ILE A 15 -14.62 -15.51 -22.97
N SER A 16 -15.67 -15.10 -22.25
CA SER A 16 -16.94 -15.82 -22.22
C SER A 16 -18.10 -14.85 -21.99
N THR A 17 -19.20 -15.10 -22.68
CA THR A 17 -20.49 -14.38 -22.51
C THR A 17 -21.55 -15.27 -21.87
N ALA A 18 -21.15 -16.42 -21.31
CA ALA A 18 -22.08 -17.34 -20.65
C ALA A 18 -22.77 -16.69 -19.44
N LEU A 19 -24.06 -16.95 -19.31
CA LEU A 19 -24.83 -16.59 -18.12
C LEU A 19 -24.43 -17.49 -16.94
N PRO A 20 -24.57 -17.01 -15.69
CA PRO A 20 -24.23 -17.80 -14.52
C PRO A 20 -25.17 -19.00 -14.38
N THR A 21 -24.61 -20.14 -13.97
CA THR A 21 -25.35 -21.33 -13.57
C THR A 21 -26.02 -21.15 -12.20
N GLN A 22 -26.95 -22.05 -11.84
CA GLN A 22 -27.60 -22.01 -10.53
C GLN A 22 -26.62 -22.16 -9.36
N ASP A 23 -25.62 -23.04 -9.49
CA ASP A 23 -24.57 -23.18 -8.46
C ASP A 23 -23.72 -21.90 -8.34
N GLU A 24 -23.41 -21.22 -9.44
CA GLU A 24 -22.67 -19.96 -9.42
C GLU A 24 -23.48 -18.80 -8.82
N LEU A 25 -24.81 -18.81 -8.99
CA LEU A 25 -25.72 -17.87 -8.33
C LEU A 25 -25.79 -18.14 -6.83
N ALA A 26 -25.93 -19.41 -6.42
CA ALA A 26 -25.89 -19.77 -5.00
C ALA A 26 -24.56 -19.37 -4.34
N ALA A 27 -23.42 -19.64 -4.98
CA ALA A 27 -22.11 -19.21 -4.50
C ALA A 27 -21.97 -17.68 -4.43
N ASN A 28 -22.69 -16.94 -5.28
CA ASN A 28 -22.74 -15.48 -5.24
C ASN A 28 -23.55 -14.97 -4.03
N ASP A 29 -24.65 -15.64 -3.69
CA ASP A 29 -25.45 -15.29 -2.52
C ASP A 29 -24.67 -15.59 -1.23
N ASP A 30 -23.94 -16.70 -1.16
CA ASP A 30 -23.03 -17.02 -0.06
C ASP A 30 -21.93 -15.96 0.09
N LEU A 31 -21.37 -15.48 -1.01
CA LEU A 31 -20.37 -14.40 -1.00
C LEU A 31 -20.96 -13.12 -0.41
N ILE A 32 -22.18 -12.74 -0.82
CA ILE A 32 -22.84 -11.55 -0.30
C ILE A 32 -23.14 -11.70 1.20
N ALA A 33 -23.59 -12.89 1.63
CA ALA A 33 -23.84 -13.18 3.04
C ALA A 33 -22.57 -13.04 3.88
N GLU A 34 -21.45 -13.59 3.41
CA GLU A 34 -20.15 -13.46 4.09
C GLU A 34 -19.68 -12.00 4.13
N LEU A 35 -19.80 -11.24 3.03
CA LEU A 35 -19.45 -9.82 3.01
C LEU A 35 -20.29 -9.00 4.02
N LYS A 36 -21.56 -9.36 4.23
CA LYS A 36 -22.40 -8.76 5.29
C LYS A 36 -21.90 -9.16 6.68
N ALA A 37 -21.56 -10.42 6.90
CA ALA A 37 -21.03 -10.91 8.17
C ALA A 37 -19.69 -10.22 8.54
N GLN A 38 -18.87 -9.89 7.54
CA GLN A 38 -17.62 -9.13 7.70
C GLN A 38 -17.84 -7.61 7.81
N ASN A 39 -19.08 -7.16 8.07
CA ASN A 39 -19.48 -5.75 8.20
C ASN A 39 -19.07 -4.87 7.00
N ASN A 40 -19.11 -5.42 5.78
CA ASN A 40 -18.64 -4.69 4.60
C ASN A 40 -19.72 -3.78 3.99
N PHE A 41 -20.99 -3.96 4.33
CA PHE A 41 -22.10 -3.13 3.88
C PHE A 41 -22.54 -2.19 4.99
N GLU A 42 -22.63 -0.90 4.67
CA GLU A 42 -23.14 0.09 5.61
C GLU A 42 -24.66 -0.04 5.78
N PRO A 43 -25.21 0.18 6.99
CA PRO A 43 -26.65 0.25 7.21
C PRO A 43 -27.31 1.39 6.39
N PRO A 44 -28.56 1.22 5.92
CA PRO A 44 -29.26 2.25 5.16
C PRO A 44 -29.33 3.63 5.86
N SER A 45 -29.47 3.64 7.19
CA SER A 45 -29.52 4.88 7.99
C SER A 45 -28.23 5.71 7.90
N ASP A 46 -27.08 5.05 7.84
CA ASP A 46 -25.79 5.73 7.73
C ASP A 46 -25.56 6.22 6.29
N SER A 47 -26.02 5.46 5.30
CA SER A 47 -26.00 5.92 3.90
C SER A 47 -26.92 7.14 3.67
N GLU A 48 -28.09 7.20 4.31
CA GLU A 48 -28.95 8.39 4.32
C GLU A 48 -28.24 9.59 4.97
N ARG A 49 -27.53 9.37 6.08
CA ARG A 49 -26.72 10.41 6.74
C ARG A 49 -25.65 10.95 5.80
N ARG A 50 -24.93 10.08 5.07
CA ARG A 50 -23.94 10.50 4.06
C ARG A 50 -24.55 11.36 2.96
N ILE A 51 -25.76 11.02 2.49
CA ILE A 51 -26.49 11.81 1.49
C ILE A 51 -26.84 13.20 2.04
N GLN A 52 -27.40 13.28 3.25
CA GLN A 52 -27.75 14.56 3.90
C GLN A 52 -26.51 15.44 4.11
N MET A 53 -25.38 14.83 4.48
CA MET A 53 -24.10 15.51 4.64
C MET A 53 -23.56 16.06 3.32
N LEU A 54 -23.62 15.29 2.22
CA LEU A 54 -23.22 15.78 0.91
C LEU A 54 -24.12 16.92 0.42
N GLN A 55 -25.41 16.88 0.71
CA GLN A 55 -26.33 17.99 0.43
C GLN A 55 -25.95 19.25 1.22
N LEU A 56 -25.57 19.10 2.50
CA LEU A 56 -25.06 20.20 3.31
C LEU A 56 -23.76 20.75 2.73
N LEU A 57 -22.80 19.87 2.43
CA LEU A 57 -21.51 20.26 1.87
C LEU A 57 -21.65 20.98 0.52
N GLN A 58 -22.60 20.56 -0.32
CA GLN A 58 -22.93 21.27 -1.57
C GLN A 58 -23.45 22.70 -1.32
N ARG A 59 -24.27 22.91 -0.28
CA ARG A 59 -24.71 24.27 0.11
C ARG A 59 -23.53 25.11 0.62
N VAL A 60 -22.65 24.52 1.42
CA VAL A 60 -21.44 25.20 1.90
C VAL A 60 -20.53 25.58 0.72
N ALA A 61 -20.34 24.68 -0.24
CA ALA A 61 -19.54 24.94 -1.44
C ALA A 61 -20.10 26.10 -2.29
N LEU A 62 -21.43 26.18 -2.43
CA LEU A 62 -22.07 27.33 -3.10
C LEU A 62 -21.84 28.64 -2.35
N GLU A 63 -22.05 28.65 -1.02
CA GLU A 63 -21.82 29.85 -0.21
C GLU A 63 -20.35 30.29 -0.18
N PHE A 64 -19.43 29.33 -0.23
CA PHE A 64 -18.01 29.57 -0.42
C PHE A 64 -17.75 30.30 -1.75
N VAL A 65 -18.21 29.76 -2.88
CA VAL A 65 -18.03 30.41 -4.20
C VAL A 65 -18.68 31.79 -4.22
N LYS A 66 -19.86 31.97 -3.63
CA LYS A 66 -20.51 33.28 -3.51
C LYS A 66 -19.71 34.27 -2.67
N THR A 67 -19.14 33.82 -1.56
CA THR A 67 -18.31 34.65 -0.67
C THR A 67 -17.09 35.17 -1.42
N VAL A 68 -16.34 34.27 -2.08
CA VAL A 68 -15.18 34.65 -2.90
C VAL A 68 -15.59 35.59 -4.05
N SER A 69 -16.71 35.32 -4.72
CA SER A 69 -17.22 36.15 -5.80
C SER A 69 -17.52 37.59 -5.34
N ARG A 70 -18.10 37.76 -4.15
CA ARG A 70 -18.32 39.09 -3.54
C ARG A 70 -17.00 39.76 -3.17
N ASN A 71 -16.06 39.04 -2.57
CA ASN A 71 -14.74 39.56 -2.20
C ASN A 71 -13.96 40.06 -3.42
N LYS A 72 -14.17 39.42 -4.59
CA LYS A 72 -13.57 39.83 -5.88
C LYS A 72 -14.38 40.90 -6.63
N GLY A 73 -15.41 41.49 -6.00
CA GLY A 73 -16.14 42.63 -6.55
C GLY A 73 -17.11 42.30 -7.70
N LEU A 74 -17.52 41.04 -7.85
CA LEU A 74 -18.52 40.68 -8.88
C LEU A 74 -19.89 41.30 -8.55
N THR A 75 -20.67 41.59 -9.59
CA THR A 75 -22.04 42.11 -9.43
C THR A 75 -22.94 41.07 -8.76
N PRO A 76 -24.03 41.48 -8.07
CA PRO A 76 -24.95 40.53 -7.42
C PRO A 76 -25.48 39.44 -8.38
N ALA A 77 -25.79 39.81 -9.63
CA ALA A 77 -26.22 38.84 -10.65
C ALA A 77 -25.11 37.84 -11.02
N ALA A 78 -23.86 38.29 -11.14
CA ALA A 78 -22.73 37.42 -11.43
C ALA A 78 -22.38 36.51 -10.24
N VAL A 79 -22.52 36.99 -9.01
CA VAL A 79 -22.36 36.19 -7.78
C VAL A 79 -23.35 35.03 -7.76
N GLU A 80 -24.63 35.29 -8.01
CA GLU A 80 -25.66 34.24 -8.04
C GLU A 80 -25.46 33.26 -9.22
N ALA A 81 -24.95 33.75 -10.35
CA ALA A 81 -24.68 32.92 -11.54
C ALA A 81 -23.38 32.11 -11.46
N SER A 82 -22.47 32.38 -10.52
CA SER A 82 -21.13 31.76 -10.45
C SER A 82 -21.20 30.24 -10.20
N GLY A 83 -22.22 29.77 -9.49
CA GLY A 83 -22.46 28.35 -9.25
C GLY A 83 -21.42 27.69 -8.34
N GLY A 84 -21.07 26.45 -8.64
CA GLY A 84 -20.16 25.62 -7.84
C GLY A 84 -20.76 24.25 -7.55
N LYS A 85 -19.97 23.19 -7.67
CA LYS A 85 -20.46 21.82 -7.57
C LYS A 85 -19.50 20.92 -6.81
N ILE A 86 -20.05 20.04 -5.98
CA ILE A 86 -19.30 18.93 -5.40
C ILE A 86 -19.42 17.68 -6.28
N PHE A 87 -18.32 16.94 -6.35
CA PHE A 87 -18.26 15.61 -6.94
C PHE A 87 -17.70 14.66 -5.88
N THR A 88 -18.12 13.40 -5.92
CA THR A 88 -17.51 12.36 -5.10
C THR A 88 -16.63 11.48 -5.96
N PHE A 89 -15.57 10.93 -5.39
CA PHE A 89 -14.71 9.97 -6.06
C PHE A 89 -14.38 8.79 -5.13
N GLY A 90 -13.36 8.02 -5.50
CA GLY A 90 -12.85 6.93 -4.66
C GLY A 90 -13.87 5.84 -4.33
N GLY A 91 -13.73 5.25 -3.14
CA GLY A 91 -14.54 4.10 -2.71
C GLY A 91 -16.03 4.42 -2.60
N TYR A 92 -16.35 5.64 -2.16
CA TYR A 92 -17.73 6.12 -2.04
C TYR A 92 -18.41 6.20 -3.42
N ARG A 93 -17.80 6.89 -4.38
CA ARG A 93 -18.34 7.02 -5.75
C ARG A 93 -18.51 5.69 -6.46
N LEU A 94 -17.54 4.78 -6.29
CA LEU A 94 -17.61 3.44 -6.87
C LEU A 94 -18.70 2.57 -6.22
N GLY A 95 -19.24 2.95 -5.06
CA GLY A 95 -20.26 2.21 -4.32
C GLY A 95 -19.71 1.00 -3.55
N VAL A 96 -18.42 1.03 -3.19
CA VAL A 96 -17.69 -0.05 -2.50
C VAL A 96 -17.13 0.37 -1.14
N TYR A 97 -17.72 1.40 -0.55
CA TYR A 97 -17.45 1.88 0.80
C TYR A 97 -18.14 1.01 1.86
N GLY A 98 -17.57 0.93 3.06
CA GLY A 98 -18.16 0.26 4.22
C GLY A 98 -18.31 1.21 5.41
N PRO A 99 -18.79 0.71 6.56
CA PRO A 99 -18.78 1.46 7.81
C PRO A 99 -17.40 2.05 8.11
N GLY A 100 -17.35 3.32 8.53
CA GLY A 100 -16.10 4.03 8.83
C GLY A 100 -15.26 4.42 7.61
N SER A 101 -15.70 4.13 6.38
CA SER A 101 -15.03 4.66 5.18
C SER A 101 -15.20 6.17 5.10
N ASP A 102 -14.15 6.84 4.65
CA ASP A 102 -14.13 8.26 4.28
C ASP A 102 -14.99 8.54 3.05
N ILE A 103 -15.30 9.82 2.83
CA ILE A 103 -15.88 10.32 1.58
C ILE A 103 -14.90 11.25 0.89
N ASP A 104 -14.26 10.72 -0.14
CA ASP A 104 -13.49 11.47 -1.12
C ASP A 104 -14.39 12.44 -1.89
N THR A 105 -14.19 13.75 -1.70
CA THR A 105 -15.03 14.81 -2.27
C THR A 105 -14.19 15.88 -2.95
N LEU A 106 -14.63 16.34 -4.13
CA LEU A 106 -14.01 17.40 -4.90
C LEU A 106 -14.98 18.57 -5.03
N ILE A 107 -14.55 19.78 -4.65
CA ILE A 107 -15.24 21.03 -4.99
C ILE A 107 -14.69 21.55 -6.32
N VAL A 108 -15.61 21.83 -7.25
CA VAL A 108 -15.31 22.48 -8.52
C VAL A 108 -15.82 23.91 -8.50
N GLY A 109 -14.89 24.87 -8.63
CA GLY A 109 -15.16 26.31 -8.66
C GLY A 109 -14.96 26.93 -10.06
N PRO A 110 -15.57 28.10 -10.33
CA PRO A 110 -15.35 28.86 -11.57
C PRO A 110 -13.96 29.52 -11.60
N LYS A 111 -13.59 30.08 -12.76
CA LYS A 111 -12.24 30.57 -13.06
C LYS A 111 -11.67 31.59 -12.08
N HIS A 112 -12.53 32.37 -11.42
CA HIS A 112 -12.15 33.42 -10.48
C HIS A 112 -11.95 32.91 -9.05
N VAL A 113 -12.22 31.63 -8.75
CA VAL A 113 -11.97 31.04 -7.43
C VAL A 113 -10.69 30.22 -7.50
N SER A 114 -9.69 30.56 -6.69
CA SER A 114 -8.38 29.92 -6.64
C SER A 114 -8.28 28.90 -5.50
N GLY A 115 -7.22 28.08 -5.52
CA GLY A 115 -6.88 27.23 -4.38
C GLY A 115 -6.55 28.01 -3.11
N GLU A 116 -5.97 29.21 -3.24
CA GLU A 116 -5.75 30.11 -2.10
C GLU A 116 -7.06 30.55 -1.46
N ASP A 117 -8.06 30.92 -2.28
CA ASP A 117 -9.40 31.23 -1.78
C ASP A 117 -10.02 30.01 -1.08
N PHE A 118 -9.80 28.79 -1.60
CA PHE A 118 -10.28 27.56 -0.96
C PHE A 118 -9.73 27.39 0.45
N PHE A 119 -8.43 27.59 0.67
CA PHE A 119 -7.85 27.48 2.02
C PHE A 119 -8.16 28.68 2.93
N ALA A 120 -8.44 29.86 2.38
CA ALA A 120 -8.76 31.05 3.16
C ALA A 120 -10.25 31.18 3.51
N ASP A 121 -11.15 31.03 2.52
CA ASP A 121 -12.57 31.39 2.63
C ASP A 121 -13.50 30.19 2.85
N PHE A 122 -13.13 28.97 2.42
CA PHE A 122 -13.94 27.78 2.69
C PHE A 122 -14.07 27.51 4.20
N PRO A 123 -12.98 27.56 5.01
CA PRO A 123 -13.06 27.46 6.48
C PRO A 123 -14.08 28.41 7.11
N LEU A 124 -14.07 29.68 6.68
CA LEU A 124 -14.97 30.71 7.19
C LEU A 124 -16.42 30.42 6.79
N SER A 125 -16.63 29.97 5.56
CA SER A 125 -17.94 29.61 5.03
C SER A 125 -18.51 28.38 5.75
N TYR A 126 -17.66 27.42 6.10
CA TYR A 126 -18.00 26.21 6.84
C TYR A 126 -18.35 26.50 8.31
N ASN A 127 -17.57 27.36 8.99
CA ASN A 127 -17.79 27.70 10.39
C ASN A 127 -19.13 28.39 10.68
N LYS A 128 -19.72 29.07 9.68
CA LYS A 128 -21.09 29.62 9.77
C LYS A 128 -22.15 28.56 10.08
N TRP A 129 -21.85 27.29 9.82
CA TRP A 129 -22.75 26.16 10.02
C TRP A 129 -22.50 25.42 11.35
N HIS A 130 -21.63 25.95 12.23
CA HIS A 130 -21.29 25.36 13.54
C HIS A 130 -20.72 23.93 13.48
N LEU A 131 -20.07 23.60 12.37
CA LEU A 131 -19.47 22.29 12.12
C LEU A 131 -18.06 22.27 12.72
N LYS A 132 -17.75 21.30 13.58
CA LYS A 132 -16.51 21.30 14.37
C LYS A 132 -15.58 20.17 13.94
N LYS A 133 -14.32 20.56 13.68
CA LYS A 133 -13.14 19.79 13.25
C LYS A 133 -12.92 19.80 11.74
N MET A 134 -11.89 20.55 11.36
CA MET A 134 -11.35 20.65 10.02
C MET A 134 -9.84 20.83 10.13
N THR A 135 -9.10 20.09 9.32
CA THR A 135 -7.64 20.15 9.25
C THR A 135 -7.25 20.48 7.81
N PRO A 136 -6.95 21.75 7.50
CA PRO A 136 -6.41 22.13 6.21
C PRO A 136 -4.97 21.64 6.06
N VAL A 137 -4.64 21.09 4.88
CA VAL A 137 -3.29 20.62 4.54
C VAL A 137 -2.90 21.14 3.15
N PRO A 138 -2.55 22.45 3.03
CA PRO A 138 -2.29 23.10 1.75
C PRO A 138 -1.00 22.61 1.07
N ASP A 139 -0.03 22.16 1.86
CA ASP A 139 1.28 21.72 1.38
C ASP A 139 1.30 20.26 0.91
N ALA A 140 0.18 19.54 0.99
CA ALA A 140 0.08 18.18 0.46
C ALA A 140 0.25 18.14 -1.07
N PHE A 141 0.64 16.98 -1.59
CA PHE A 141 0.92 16.74 -3.00
C PHE A 141 -0.32 16.97 -3.86
N VAL A 142 -1.48 16.63 -3.30
CA VAL A 142 -2.78 17.11 -3.72
C VAL A 142 -3.35 17.88 -2.52
N PRO A 143 -3.41 19.22 -2.57
CA PRO A 143 -3.88 20.03 -1.46
C PRO A 143 -5.30 19.63 -1.03
N ILE A 144 -5.48 19.44 0.27
CA ILE A 144 -6.68 18.83 0.83
C ILE A 144 -7.12 19.52 2.13
N ILE A 145 -8.42 19.56 2.37
CA ILE A 145 -8.99 19.85 3.68
C ILE A 145 -9.65 18.58 4.19
N LYS A 146 -9.22 18.08 5.36
CA LYS A 146 -9.87 16.95 6.02
C LYS A 146 -10.93 17.44 6.98
N LEU A 147 -12.13 16.90 6.90
CA LEU A 147 -13.28 17.27 7.72
C LEU A 147 -13.78 16.04 8.49
N GLU A 148 -14.35 16.27 9.67
CA GLU A 148 -15.15 15.26 10.36
C GLU A 148 -16.57 15.81 10.54
N LEU A 149 -17.55 15.14 9.94
CA LEU A 149 -18.95 15.53 10.00
C LEU A 149 -19.79 14.38 10.50
N SER A 150 -20.43 14.55 11.66
CA SER A 150 -21.29 13.54 12.27
C SER A 150 -20.62 12.15 12.39
N GLY A 151 -19.32 12.12 12.73
CA GLY A 151 -18.52 10.90 12.87
C GLY A 151 -18.06 10.27 11.55
N ILE A 152 -18.23 10.96 10.42
CA ILE A 152 -17.76 10.53 9.10
C ILE A 152 -16.66 11.47 8.62
N SER A 153 -15.51 10.89 8.28
CA SER A 153 -14.39 11.61 7.68
C SER A 153 -14.68 11.96 6.22
N ILE A 154 -14.37 13.20 5.83
CA ILE A 154 -14.49 13.69 4.45
C ILE A 154 -13.16 14.30 4.03
N ASP A 155 -12.67 13.84 2.89
CA ASP A 155 -11.44 14.31 2.27
C ASP A 155 -11.83 15.27 1.14
N LEU A 156 -11.58 16.56 1.34
CA LEU A 156 -12.09 17.63 0.48
C LEU A 156 -10.97 18.24 -0.37
N LEU A 157 -11.03 17.96 -1.66
CA LEU A 157 -10.17 18.55 -2.69
C LEU A 157 -10.84 19.75 -3.34
N PHE A 158 -10.04 20.58 -4.00
CA PHE A 158 -10.52 21.69 -4.83
C PHE A 158 -9.86 21.68 -6.20
N ALA A 159 -10.63 22.07 -7.22
CA ALA A 159 -10.13 22.41 -8.55
C ALA A 159 -10.95 23.56 -9.15
N ARG A 160 -10.29 24.52 -9.79
CA ARG A 160 -10.98 25.54 -10.58
C ARG A 160 -11.07 25.10 -12.03
N LEU A 161 -12.18 25.42 -12.68
CA LEU A 161 -12.31 25.31 -14.13
C LEU A 161 -12.19 26.68 -14.77
N VAL A 162 -11.56 26.75 -15.94
CA VAL A 162 -11.40 28.00 -16.71
C VAL A 162 -12.70 28.36 -17.46
N ILE A 163 -13.81 28.40 -16.73
CA ILE A 163 -15.15 28.78 -17.18
C ILE A 163 -15.74 29.81 -16.20
N PRO A 164 -16.61 30.72 -16.66
CA PRO A 164 -17.14 31.80 -15.82
C PRO A 164 -18.11 31.32 -14.73
N SER A 165 -18.76 30.18 -14.92
CA SER A 165 -19.72 29.61 -13.98
C SER A 165 -19.70 28.09 -14.02
N VAL A 166 -19.98 27.46 -12.87
CA VAL A 166 -20.04 26.00 -12.72
C VAL A 166 -21.48 25.57 -12.46
N PRO A 167 -22.20 25.04 -13.48
CA PRO A 167 -23.59 24.65 -13.32
C PRO A 167 -23.74 23.29 -12.63
N MET A 168 -24.90 23.04 -12.00
CA MET A 168 -25.16 21.79 -11.26
C MET A 168 -25.19 20.53 -12.14
N ASN A 169 -25.49 20.67 -13.42
CA ASN A 169 -25.50 19.56 -14.39
C ASN A 169 -24.13 19.34 -15.06
N LEU A 170 -23.08 20.07 -14.68
CA LEU A 170 -21.73 19.89 -15.22
C LEU A 170 -21.25 18.44 -15.01
N ASP A 171 -20.70 17.84 -16.07
CA ASP A 171 -19.89 16.62 -16.00
C ASP A 171 -18.41 16.94 -16.22
N LEU A 172 -17.52 16.08 -15.74
CA LEU A 172 -16.07 16.27 -15.85
C LEU A 172 -15.43 15.42 -16.96
N LYS A 173 -16.22 14.86 -17.88
CA LYS A 173 -15.70 13.96 -18.92
C LYS A 173 -14.90 14.72 -19.97
N ASN A 174 -15.34 15.93 -20.30
CA ASN A 174 -14.69 16.74 -21.32
C ASN A 174 -13.24 17.07 -20.94
N ASN A 175 -12.29 16.58 -21.74
CA ASN A 175 -10.85 16.81 -21.56
C ASN A 175 -10.46 18.29 -21.70
N ASP A 176 -11.28 19.11 -22.34
CA ASP A 176 -11.03 20.55 -22.45
C ASP A 176 -11.08 21.27 -21.10
N TYR A 177 -11.74 20.70 -20.10
CA TYR A 177 -11.73 21.23 -18.73
C TYR A 177 -10.36 21.14 -18.04
N LEU A 178 -9.39 20.44 -18.62
CA LEU A 178 -8.02 20.40 -18.13
C LEU A 178 -7.18 21.58 -18.64
N ARG A 179 -7.66 22.36 -19.62
CA ARG A 179 -6.90 23.47 -20.19
C ARG A 179 -6.73 24.61 -19.19
N GLY A 180 -5.49 25.04 -18.99
CA GLY A 180 -5.14 26.18 -18.13
C GLY A 180 -5.15 25.86 -16.63
N LEU A 181 -5.23 24.57 -16.28
CA LEU A 181 -5.09 24.08 -14.92
C LEU A 181 -3.63 23.77 -14.63
N ASP A 182 -3.22 23.97 -13.38
CA ASP A 182 -1.92 23.50 -12.91
C ASP A 182 -1.93 21.98 -12.65
N GLU A 183 -0.76 21.40 -12.36
CA GLU A 183 -0.66 19.96 -12.10
C GLU A 183 -1.47 19.49 -10.89
N LYS A 184 -1.59 20.32 -9.83
CA LYS A 184 -2.33 19.96 -8.61
C LYS A 184 -3.82 19.92 -8.90
N GLU A 185 -4.34 20.91 -9.63
CA GLU A 185 -5.74 20.99 -10.07
C GLU A 185 -6.11 19.82 -11.00
N VAL A 186 -5.23 19.46 -11.94
CA VAL A 186 -5.43 18.28 -12.80
C VAL A 186 -5.50 16.99 -11.98
N ARG A 187 -4.62 16.82 -10.98
CA ARG A 187 -4.65 15.65 -10.07
C ARG A 187 -5.94 15.59 -9.27
N SER A 188 -6.41 16.72 -8.73
CA SER A 188 -7.68 16.82 -8.00
C SER A 188 -8.88 16.37 -8.86
N LEU A 189 -8.92 16.78 -10.14
CA LEU A 189 -9.97 16.36 -11.07
C LEU A 189 -9.90 14.87 -11.45
N ASN A 190 -8.69 14.33 -11.59
CA ASN A 190 -8.48 12.98 -12.09
C ASN A 190 -9.09 11.90 -11.18
N GLY A 191 -9.16 12.12 -9.87
CA GLY A 191 -9.83 11.19 -8.95
C GLY A 191 -11.29 10.91 -9.37
N THR A 192 -12.05 11.97 -9.67
CA THR A 192 -13.45 11.88 -10.12
C THR A 192 -13.54 11.28 -11.52
N ARG A 193 -12.73 11.79 -12.46
CA ARG A 193 -12.74 11.35 -13.86
C ARG A 193 -12.45 9.86 -13.99
N VAL A 194 -11.46 9.35 -13.27
CA VAL A 194 -11.11 7.92 -13.27
C VAL A 194 -12.24 7.06 -12.68
N ALA A 195 -12.84 7.48 -11.55
CA ALA A 195 -13.91 6.72 -10.93
C ALA A 195 -15.14 6.60 -11.85
N ASP A 196 -15.53 7.70 -12.50
CA ASP A 196 -16.64 7.72 -13.45
C ASP A 196 -16.35 6.85 -14.68
N GLU A 197 -15.15 6.95 -15.26
CA GLU A 197 -14.78 6.12 -16.40
C GLU A 197 -14.76 4.62 -16.06
N ILE A 198 -14.29 4.22 -14.87
CA ILE A 198 -14.36 2.81 -14.45
C ILE A 198 -15.81 2.32 -14.45
N LEU A 199 -16.75 3.10 -13.92
CA LEU A 199 -18.18 2.73 -13.86
C LEU A 199 -18.83 2.64 -15.24
N GLU A 200 -18.32 3.38 -16.22
CA GLU A 200 -18.78 3.38 -17.61
C GLU A 200 -18.16 2.29 -18.48
N LEU A 201 -17.02 1.75 -18.04
CA LEU A 201 -16.24 0.72 -18.71
C LEU A 201 -16.51 -0.70 -18.20
N VAL A 202 -17.38 -0.86 -17.20
CA VAL A 202 -17.84 -2.16 -16.71
C VAL A 202 -19.22 -2.54 -17.27
N PRO A 203 -19.44 -3.80 -17.70
CA PRO A 203 -20.72 -4.24 -18.25
C PRO A 203 -21.89 -4.16 -17.25
N GLN A 204 -21.64 -4.57 -16.00
CA GLN A 204 -22.65 -4.60 -14.95
C GLN A 204 -22.08 -4.06 -13.63
N GLN A 205 -22.51 -2.86 -13.24
CA GLN A 205 -21.98 -2.17 -12.05
C GLN A 205 -22.26 -2.92 -10.75
N LYS A 206 -23.41 -3.59 -10.60
CA LYS A 206 -23.73 -4.36 -9.39
C LYS A 206 -22.75 -5.53 -9.18
N THR A 207 -22.48 -6.28 -10.24
CA THR A 207 -21.50 -7.38 -10.25
C THR A 207 -20.11 -6.86 -9.91
N PHE A 208 -19.68 -5.78 -10.58
CA PHE A 208 -18.41 -5.12 -10.32
C PHE A 208 -18.24 -4.72 -8.85
N ARG A 209 -19.27 -4.09 -8.25
CA ARG A 209 -19.23 -3.67 -6.85
C ARG A 209 -19.08 -4.84 -5.88
N ILE A 210 -19.82 -5.93 -6.09
CA ILE A 210 -19.73 -7.13 -5.24
C ILE A 210 -18.32 -7.73 -5.33
N ALA A 211 -17.80 -7.91 -6.54
CA ALA A 211 -16.47 -8.47 -6.74
C ALA A 211 -15.38 -7.55 -6.15
N LEU A 212 -15.47 -6.23 -6.36
CA LEU A 212 -14.49 -5.28 -5.84
C LEU A 212 -14.50 -5.22 -4.31
N ARG A 213 -15.67 -5.34 -3.66
CA ARG A 213 -15.76 -5.46 -2.19
C ARG A 213 -15.00 -6.68 -1.68
N ALA A 214 -15.21 -7.84 -2.31
CA ALA A 214 -14.49 -9.07 -1.98
C ALA A 214 -12.98 -8.93 -2.17
N ILE A 215 -12.53 -8.40 -3.30
CA ILE A 215 -11.09 -8.22 -3.57
C ILE A 215 -10.45 -7.19 -2.64
N LYS A 216 -11.13 -6.09 -2.29
CA LYS A 216 -10.63 -5.13 -1.30
C LYS A 216 -10.47 -5.76 0.07
N LEU A 217 -11.49 -6.45 0.56
CA LEU A 217 -11.46 -7.14 1.86
C LEU A 217 -10.35 -8.20 1.88
N TRP A 218 -10.25 -9.01 0.83
CA TRP A 218 -9.17 -9.98 0.66
C TRP A 218 -7.80 -9.30 0.69
N ALA A 219 -7.55 -8.29 -0.13
CA ALA A 219 -6.25 -7.63 -0.21
C ALA A 219 -5.83 -6.99 1.13
N GLN A 220 -6.78 -6.38 1.86
CA GLN A 220 -6.56 -5.85 3.21
C GLN A 220 -6.23 -6.97 4.20
N ARG A 221 -7.02 -8.04 4.24
CA ARG A 221 -6.79 -9.20 5.12
C ARG A 221 -5.47 -9.90 4.83
N ARG A 222 -5.01 -9.87 3.58
CA ARG A 222 -3.75 -10.47 3.14
C ARG A 222 -2.55 -9.51 3.18
N ALA A 223 -2.72 -8.31 3.73
CA ALA A 223 -1.67 -7.29 3.88
C ALA A 223 -0.99 -6.87 2.56
N ILE A 224 -1.74 -6.83 1.47
CA ILE A 224 -1.27 -6.44 0.13
C ILE A 224 -2.05 -5.23 -0.42
N TYR A 225 -2.48 -4.33 0.46
CA TYR A 225 -3.22 -3.11 0.12
C TYR A 225 -2.52 -1.89 0.73
N ALA A 226 -1.61 -1.25 -0.01
CA ALA A 226 -0.96 0.02 0.34
C ALA A 226 -0.03 0.49 -0.79
N ASN A 227 -0.40 1.56 -1.52
CA ASN A 227 0.44 2.11 -2.60
C ASN A 227 1.79 2.61 -2.10
N ILE A 228 1.83 3.16 -0.89
CA ILE A 228 3.02 3.80 -0.32
C ILE A 228 4.20 2.85 -0.13
N VAL A 229 3.93 1.61 0.30
CA VAL A 229 4.95 0.57 0.47
C VAL A 229 5.08 -0.36 -0.75
N GLY A 230 4.44 -0.04 -1.87
CA GLY A 230 4.61 -0.77 -3.13
C GLY A 230 3.60 -1.89 -3.40
N PHE A 231 2.42 -1.88 -2.76
CA PHE A 231 1.29 -2.74 -3.13
C PHE A 231 0.21 -1.96 -3.89
N PRO A 232 -0.75 -2.61 -4.59
CA PRO A 232 -1.81 -1.87 -5.26
C PRO A 232 -2.72 -1.12 -4.26
N GLY A 233 -3.02 0.13 -4.56
CA GLY A 233 -4.04 0.92 -3.85
C GLY A 233 -5.47 0.63 -4.35
N GLY A 234 -6.46 1.32 -3.77
CA GLY A 234 -7.88 1.07 -4.05
C GLY A 234 -8.27 1.19 -5.54
N ILE A 235 -7.73 2.19 -6.23
CA ILE A 235 -8.04 2.41 -7.64
C ILE A 235 -7.41 1.34 -8.55
N ALA A 236 -6.22 0.86 -8.21
CA ALA A 236 -5.55 -0.22 -8.94
C ALA A 236 -6.34 -1.52 -8.83
N TRP A 237 -6.81 -1.88 -7.62
CA TRP A 237 -7.70 -3.02 -7.43
C TRP A 237 -9.02 -2.87 -8.19
N ALA A 238 -9.62 -1.68 -8.20
CA ALA A 238 -10.82 -1.39 -8.97
C ALA A 238 -10.61 -1.64 -10.47
N MET A 239 -9.50 -1.16 -11.04
CA MET A 239 -9.19 -1.38 -12.45
C MET A 239 -8.92 -2.85 -12.79
N LEU A 240 -8.24 -3.61 -11.93
CA LEU A 240 -8.06 -5.04 -12.14
C LEU A 240 -9.40 -5.78 -12.17
N VAL A 241 -10.29 -5.50 -11.21
CA VAL A 241 -11.63 -6.11 -11.17
C VAL A 241 -12.47 -5.68 -12.38
N ALA A 242 -12.43 -4.40 -12.75
CA ALA A 242 -13.12 -3.89 -13.93
C ALA A 242 -12.65 -4.61 -15.20
N ARG A 243 -11.35 -4.88 -15.35
CA ARG A 243 -10.81 -5.61 -16.50
C ARG A 243 -11.37 -7.03 -16.58
N VAL A 244 -11.51 -7.72 -15.45
CA VAL A 244 -12.12 -9.07 -15.42
C VAL A 244 -13.60 -9.01 -15.77
N CYS A 245 -14.32 -7.98 -15.31
CA CYS A 245 -15.72 -7.77 -15.69
C CYS A 245 -15.87 -7.58 -17.21
N GLN A 246 -14.96 -6.86 -17.86
CA GLN A 246 -14.97 -6.71 -19.33
C GLN A 246 -14.77 -8.06 -20.06
N LEU A 247 -13.97 -8.96 -19.50
CA LEU A 247 -13.70 -10.27 -20.08
C LEU A 247 -14.85 -11.27 -19.87
N TYR A 248 -15.70 -11.04 -18.87
CA TYR A 248 -16.83 -11.90 -18.50
C TYR A 248 -18.11 -11.06 -18.26
N PRO A 249 -18.67 -10.42 -19.31
CA PRO A 249 -19.70 -9.40 -19.17
C PRO A 249 -21.02 -9.87 -18.57
N ALA A 250 -21.28 -11.18 -18.61
CA ALA A 250 -22.52 -11.80 -18.14
C ALA A 250 -22.37 -12.52 -16.77
N ALA A 251 -21.17 -12.57 -16.19
CA ALA A 251 -20.89 -13.35 -14.98
C ALA A 251 -21.46 -12.73 -13.69
N SER A 252 -21.67 -13.58 -12.67
CA SER A 252 -22.00 -13.16 -11.30
C SER A 252 -20.75 -12.67 -10.54
N GLY A 253 -20.95 -12.04 -9.38
CA GLY A 253 -19.85 -11.50 -8.57
C GLY A 253 -18.88 -12.58 -8.10
N SER A 254 -19.39 -13.74 -7.65
CA SER A 254 -18.58 -14.91 -7.28
C SER A 254 -17.70 -15.39 -8.43
N VAL A 255 -18.26 -15.49 -9.65
CA VAL A 255 -17.52 -15.93 -10.84
C VAL A 255 -16.45 -14.91 -11.21
N ILE A 256 -16.74 -13.60 -11.15
CA ILE A 256 -15.72 -12.56 -11.36
C ILE A 256 -14.57 -12.71 -10.36
N VAL A 257 -14.86 -12.96 -9.07
CA VAL A 257 -13.82 -13.19 -8.04
C VAL A 257 -12.99 -14.43 -8.37
N GLY A 258 -13.60 -15.55 -8.77
CA GLY A 258 -12.85 -16.75 -9.18
C GLY A 258 -11.99 -16.54 -10.42
N LYS A 259 -12.53 -15.88 -11.44
CA LYS A 259 -11.78 -15.54 -12.67
C LYS A 259 -10.68 -14.53 -12.40
N PHE A 260 -10.88 -13.60 -11.48
CA PHE A 260 -9.87 -12.59 -11.11
C PHE A 260 -8.55 -13.23 -10.70
N PHE A 261 -8.57 -14.18 -9.76
CA PHE A 261 -7.34 -14.82 -9.29
C PHE A 261 -6.59 -15.53 -10.42
N ARG A 262 -7.32 -16.29 -11.24
CA ARG A 262 -6.73 -17.07 -12.34
C ARG A 262 -6.17 -16.18 -13.45
N ILE A 263 -6.88 -15.11 -13.81
CA ILE A 263 -6.45 -14.17 -14.86
C ILE A 263 -5.26 -13.34 -14.37
N MET A 264 -5.35 -12.74 -13.18
CA MET A 264 -4.31 -11.83 -12.70
C MET A 264 -3.01 -12.55 -12.32
N ASN A 265 -3.10 -13.81 -11.88
CA ASN A 265 -1.93 -14.65 -11.63
C ASN A 265 -1.22 -15.07 -12.94
N LYS A 266 -1.99 -15.40 -13.99
CA LYS A 266 -1.45 -15.81 -15.30
C LYS A 266 -1.21 -14.64 -16.26
N TRP A 267 -1.48 -13.41 -15.83
CA TRP A 267 -1.29 -12.23 -16.66
C TRP A 267 0.18 -12.09 -17.05
N ALA A 268 0.44 -11.77 -18.31
CA ALA A 268 1.79 -11.73 -18.88
C ALA A 268 2.55 -10.45 -18.48
N TRP A 269 2.76 -10.23 -17.17
CA TRP A 269 3.48 -9.07 -16.65
C TRP A 269 4.88 -8.97 -17.28
N PRO A 270 5.32 -7.79 -17.78
CA PRO A 270 4.76 -6.46 -17.51
C PRO A 270 3.77 -5.92 -18.56
N GLN A 271 3.06 -6.77 -19.32
CA GLN A 271 1.99 -6.27 -20.20
C GLN A 271 0.96 -5.47 -19.40
N PRO A 272 0.57 -4.26 -19.85
CA PRO A 272 -0.29 -3.39 -19.07
C PRO A 272 -1.73 -3.86 -19.05
N VAL A 273 -2.39 -3.65 -17.91
CA VAL A 273 -3.85 -3.76 -17.80
C VAL A 273 -4.47 -2.44 -18.26
N LEU A 274 -5.23 -2.50 -19.36
CA LEU A 274 -5.94 -1.37 -19.96
C LEU A 274 -7.46 -1.60 -19.93
N LEU A 275 -8.23 -0.60 -19.51
CA LEU A 275 -9.69 -0.64 -19.54
C LEU A 275 -10.29 -0.04 -20.83
N LYS A 276 -9.54 0.83 -21.51
CA LYS A 276 -9.84 1.36 -22.84
C LYS A 276 -8.52 1.66 -23.56
N GLN A 277 -8.58 1.98 -24.85
CA GLN A 277 -7.40 2.46 -25.56
C GLN A 277 -6.93 3.77 -24.94
N ILE A 278 -5.61 3.95 -24.83
CA ILE A 278 -5.04 5.19 -24.30
C ILE A 278 -5.34 6.30 -25.30
N GLU A 279 -6.04 7.32 -24.85
CA GLU A 279 -6.44 8.47 -25.67
C GLU A 279 -5.31 9.51 -25.71
N GLU A 280 -5.10 10.09 -26.88
CA GLU A 280 -4.41 11.38 -26.99
C GLU A 280 -5.36 12.49 -26.56
N GLY A 281 -4.84 13.49 -25.85
CA GLY A 281 -5.66 14.59 -25.34
C GLY A 281 -5.17 15.94 -25.83
N PRO A 282 -5.93 17.01 -25.54
CA PRO A 282 -5.71 18.34 -26.08
C PRO A 282 -4.47 19.04 -25.51
N LEU A 283 -3.77 18.43 -24.55
CA LEU A 283 -2.63 19.01 -23.84
C LEU A 283 -1.38 18.16 -24.06
N GLN A 284 -0.21 18.79 -23.97
CA GLN A 284 1.09 18.11 -24.00
C GLN A 284 1.46 17.57 -22.60
N MET A 285 0.54 16.84 -21.96
CA MET A 285 0.81 16.18 -20.67
C MET A 285 1.52 14.85 -20.89
N LYS A 286 2.36 14.44 -19.92
CA LYS A 286 2.96 13.10 -19.94
C LYS A 286 1.85 12.05 -19.81
N VAL A 287 1.66 11.26 -20.87
CA VAL A 287 0.80 10.07 -20.86
C VAL A 287 1.69 8.84 -20.74
N TRP A 288 1.28 7.85 -19.94
CA TRP A 288 2.05 6.62 -19.76
C TRP A 288 2.35 5.96 -21.11
N ASN A 289 3.63 5.83 -21.44
CA ASN A 289 4.07 5.26 -22.70
C ASN A 289 5.48 4.68 -22.57
N PRO A 290 5.63 3.35 -22.41
CA PRO A 290 6.93 2.71 -22.23
C PRO A 290 7.79 2.75 -23.50
N LYS A 291 7.24 3.09 -24.68
CA LYS A 291 8.06 3.25 -25.89
C LYS A 291 8.83 4.57 -25.89
N ILE A 292 8.24 5.62 -25.32
CA ILE A 292 8.78 6.97 -25.29
C ILE A 292 9.54 7.24 -23.99
N TYR A 293 8.92 6.95 -22.85
CA TYR A 293 9.48 7.27 -21.54
C TYR A 293 10.21 6.07 -20.94
N HIS A 294 11.52 6.19 -20.75
CA HIS A 294 12.36 5.10 -20.26
C HIS A 294 11.97 4.62 -18.86
N GLY A 295 11.54 5.53 -17.97
CA GLY A 295 11.06 5.18 -16.63
C GLY A 295 9.85 4.22 -16.67
N ASP A 296 8.93 4.45 -17.59
CA ASP A 296 7.70 3.65 -17.72
C ASP A 296 7.99 2.19 -18.14
N LYS A 297 9.16 1.91 -18.76
CA LYS A 297 9.62 0.55 -19.13
C LYS A 297 9.91 -0.33 -17.92
N PHE A 298 10.21 0.28 -16.76
CA PHE A 298 10.57 -0.45 -15.56
C PHE A 298 9.37 -0.80 -14.68
N HIS A 299 8.15 -0.38 -15.04
CA HIS A 299 6.95 -0.76 -14.30
C HIS A 299 6.72 -2.27 -14.38
N LEU A 300 6.71 -2.95 -13.22
CA LEU A 300 6.70 -4.41 -13.15
C LEU A 300 5.31 -5.04 -13.33
N MET A 301 4.27 -4.32 -12.92
CA MET A 301 2.86 -4.71 -13.05
C MET A 301 2.00 -3.47 -13.39
N PRO A 302 2.10 -2.91 -14.62
CA PRO A 302 1.47 -1.64 -14.95
C PRO A 302 -0.06 -1.77 -15.06
N ILE A 303 -0.77 -0.95 -14.28
CA ILE A 303 -2.24 -0.84 -14.31
C ILE A 303 -2.57 0.62 -14.62
N ILE A 304 -3.20 0.85 -15.77
CA ILE A 304 -3.24 2.19 -16.37
C ILE A 304 -4.61 2.82 -16.17
N THR A 305 -4.62 4.06 -15.66
CA THR A 305 -5.85 4.83 -15.48
C THR A 305 -6.50 5.15 -16.82
N PRO A 306 -7.82 4.93 -16.96
CA PRO A 306 -8.50 5.13 -18.24
C PRO A 306 -8.60 6.62 -18.60
N ALA A 307 -8.87 7.51 -17.64
CA ALA A 307 -9.02 8.93 -17.93
C ALA A 307 -7.71 9.58 -18.37
N TYR A 308 -7.81 10.46 -19.38
CA TYR A 308 -6.70 11.28 -19.84
C TYR A 308 -6.32 12.35 -18.78
N PRO A 309 -5.01 12.59 -18.56
CA PRO A 309 -3.87 11.83 -19.07
C PRO A 309 -3.69 10.49 -18.34
N SER A 310 -3.59 9.39 -19.10
CA SER A 310 -3.43 8.06 -18.52
C SER A 310 -2.09 7.90 -17.81
N MET A 311 -2.11 7.34 -16.60
CA MET A 311 -0.95 7.13 -15.74
C MET A 311 -0.90 5.70 -15.19
N CYS A 312 0.28 5.26 -14.74
CA CYS A 312 0.43 3.98 -14.07
C CYS A 312 0.10 4.11 -12.57
N ALA A 313 -0.98 3.46 -12.12
CA ALA A 313 -1.42 3.47 -10.73
C ALA A 313 -0.60 2.55 -9.81
N THR A 314 0.41 1.86 -10.34
CA THR A 314 1.20 0.84 -9.63
C THR A 314 2.70 0.95 -9.92
N HIS A 315 3.18 2.16 -10.18
CA HIS A 315 4.59 2.44 -10.43
C HIS A 315 5.50 2.09 -9.23
N ASN A 316 4.95 1.98 -8.01
CA ASN A 316 5.69 1.64 -6.79
C ASN A 316 5.92 0.13 -6.55
N ILE A 317 5.34 -0.75 -7.38
CA ILE A 317 5.54 -2.20 -7.23
C ILE A 317 7.02 -2.56 -7.44
N SER A 318 7.60 -3.25 -6.47
CA SER A 318 8.95 -3.82 -6.46
C SER A 318 8.96 -5.31 -6.84
N MET A 319 10.15 -5.92 -6.96
CA MET A 319 10.24 -7.35 -7.26
C MET A 319 9.72 -8.20 -6.11
N SER A 320 10.01 -7.80 -4.86
CA SER A 320 9.47 -8.46 -3.67
C SER A 320 7.95 -8.35 -3.57
N THR A 321 7.39 -7.16 -3.70
CA THR A 321 5.93 -6.96 -3.59
C THR A 321 5.19 -7.63 -4.75
N LYS A 322 5.72 -7.60 -5.99
CA LYS A 322 5.22 -8.42 -7.10
C LYS A 322 5.18 -9.91 -6.76
N THR A 323 6.25 -10.44 -6.16
CA THR A 323 6.33 -11.84 -5.76
C THR A 323 5.26 -12.19 -4.72
N VAL A 324 5.08 -11.33 -3.72
CA VAL A 324 4.03 -11.51 -2.70
C VAL A 324 2.63 -11.45 -3.31
N ILE A 325 2.35 -10.49 -4.20
CA ILE A 325 1.07 -10.37 -4.90
C ILE A 325 0.76 -11.65 -5.69
N LEU A 326 1.73 -12.18 -6.45
CA LEU A 326 1.52 -13.40 -7.23
C LEU A 326 1.28 -14.64 -6.35
N ARG A 327 1.99 -14.76 -5.21
CA ARG A 327 1.74 -15.84 -4.24
C ARG A 327 0.33 -15.77 -3.66
N GLU A 328 -0.13 -14.57 -3.29
CA GLU A 328 -1.48 -14.38 -2.76
C GLU A 328 -2.56 -14.57 -3.83
N LEU A 329 -2.30 -14.18 -5.09
CA LEU A 329 -3.21 -14.46 -6.21
C LEU A 329 -3.34 -15.97 -6.46
N GLN A 330 -2.24 -16.71 -6.41
CA GLN A 330 -2.25 -18.17 -6.50
C GLN A 330 -3.04 -18.79 -5.33
N ARG A 331 -2.71 -18.41 -4.08
CA ARG A 331 -3.43 -18.87 -2.87
C ARG A 331 -4.92 -18.58 -2.97
N GLY A 332 -5.30 -17.36 -3.33
CA GLY A 332 -6.70 -16.94 -3.49
C GLY A 332 -7.43 -17.78 -4.53
N GLY A 333 -6.79 -18.06 -5.68
CA GLY A 333 -7.35 -18.93 -6.71
C GLY A 333 -7.61 -20.35 -6.21
N ASP A 334 -6.66 -20.92 -5.47
CA ASP A 334 -6.79 -22.29 -4.95
C ASP A 334 -7.85 -22.41 -3.85
N VAL A 335 -8.03 -21.38 -3.02
CA VAL A 335 -9.13 -21.30 -2.06
C VAL A 335 -10.47 -21.17 -2.78
N VAL A 336 -10.57 -20.30 -3.78
CA VAL A 336 -11.84 -20.09 -4.51
C VAL A 336 -12.26 -21.34 -5.30
N ASP A 337 -11.33 -22.08 -5.91
CA ASP A 337 -11.66 -23.36 -6.55
C ASP A 337 -12.23 -24.38 -5.54
N LYS A 338 -11.71 -24.39 -4.30
CA LYS A 338 -12.25 -25.21 -3.21
C LYS A 338 -13.62 -24.73 -2.73
N ILE A 339 -13.90 -23.43 -2.77
CA ILE A 339 -15.23 -22.88 -2.48
C ILE A 339 -16.23 -23.33 -3.54
N PHE A 340 -15.90 -23.22 -4.83
CA PHE A 340 -16.77 -23.68 -5.92
C PHE A 340 -17.01 -25.19 -5.92
N THR A 341 -16.09 -25.98 -5.36
CA THR A 341 -16.27 -27.43 -5.13
C THR A 341 -16.85 -27.77 -3.75
N LYS A 342 -17.34 -26.77 -3.01
CA LYS A 342 -18.01 -26.90 -1.70
C LYS A 342 -17.14 -27.52 -0.59
N GLN A 343 -15.82 -27.37 -0.69
CA GLN A 343 -14.84 -27.86 0.30
C GLN A 343 -14.43 -26.79 1.32
N LEU A 344 -14.56 -25.51 0.98
CA LEU A 344 -14.25 -24.34 1.80
C LEU A 344 -15.37 -23.30 1.69
N SER A 345 -15.36 -22.28 2.55
CA SER A 345 -16.30 -21.15 2.53
C SER A 345 -15.61 -19.83 2.20
N TRP A 346 -16.39 -18.80 1.87
CA TRP A 346 -15.86 -17.46 1.57
C TRP A 346 -15.08 -16.84 2.74
N SER A 347 -15.41 -17.20 3.99
CA SER A 347 -14.64 -16.80 5.17
C SER A 347 -13.17 -17.23 5.09
N ASP A 348 -12.87 -18.39 4.48
CA ASP A 348 -11.49 -18.90 4.33
C ASP A 348 -10.64 -18.02 3.39
N LEU A 349 -11.29 -17.39 2.39
CA LEU A 349 -10.64 -16.43 1.51
C LEU A 349 -10.21 -15.17 2.28
N PHE A 350 -11.03 -14.75 3.25
CA PHE A 350 -10.84 -13.54 4.04
C PHE A 350 -10.07 -13.76 5.36
N THR A 351 -9.51 -14.96 5.56
CA THR A 351 -8.60 -15.25 6.67
C THR A 351 -7.40 -14.31 6.65
N ARG A 352 -7.10 -13.72 7.82
CA ARG A 352 -5.99 -12.78 8.02
C ARG A 352 -4.65 -13.40 7.62
N HIS A 353 -3.75 -12.55 7.14
CA HIS A 353 -2.36 -12.87 6.85
C HIS A 353 -1.64 -13.49 8.05
N THR A 354 -0.55 -14.19 7.77
CA THR A 354 0.32 -14.82 8.77
C THR A 354 1.67 -14.12 8.89
N PHE A 355 1.72 -12.83 8.46
CA PHE A 355 2.94 -12.02 8.34
C PHE A 355 3.84 -12.09 9.57
N PHE A 356 3.32 -11.85 10.78
CA PHE A 356 4.11 -11.84 12.03
C PHE A 356 4.23 -13.22 12.70
N THR A 357 3.44 -14.21 12.25
CA THR A 357 3.29 -15.50 12.93
C THR A 357 4.03 -16.63 12.22
N GLN A 358 3.82 -16.81 10.92
CA GLN A 358 4.33 -17.99 10.20
C GLN A 358 5.18 -17.64 8.98
N ASP A 359 4.96 -16.49 8.35
CA ASP A 359 5.51 -16.21 7.02
C ASP A 359 7.02 -15.97 7.03
N TYR A 360 7.54 -15.30 8.08
CA TYR A 360 8.95 -14.91 8.14
C TYR A 360 9.63 -15.28 9.45
N LYS A 361 10.91 -15.66 9.35
CA LYS A 361 11.78 -15.95 10.49
C LYS A 361 12.56 -14.73 10.99
N TYR A 362 12.76 -13.76 10.10
CA TYR A 362 13.59 -12.58 10.27
C TYR A 362 12.81 -11.35 9.82
N TYR A 363 12.95 -10.26 10.56
CA TYR A 363 12.29 -8.98 10.27
C TYR A 363 13.30 -7.85 10.42
N LEU A 364 13.10 -6.79 9.65
CA LEU A 364 13.64 -5.48 9.96
C LEU A 364 12.56 -4.65 10.63
N SER A 365 12.92 -4.02 11.74
CA SER A 365 12.11 -3.04 12.47
C SER A 365 12.70 -1.67 12.18
N ILE A 366 11.89 -0.78 11.60
CA ILE A 366 12.26 0.59 11.26
C ILE A 366 11.47 1.50 12.19
N THR A 367 12.14 2.11 13.16
CA THR A 367 11.50 2.93 14.19
C THR A 367 11.85 4.40 13.95
N ALA A 368 10.85 5.18 13.54
CA ALA A 368 10.87 6.62 13.62
C ALA A 368 10.51 7.04 15.06
N SER A 369 11.14 8.08 15.58
CA SER A 369 10.82 8.60 16.90
C SER A 369 11.01 10.10 17.00
N SER A 370 10.12 10.76 17.73
CA SER A 370 10.15 12.21 17.96
C SER A 370 9.71 12.59 19.38
N LYS A 371 10.05 13.80 19.82
CA LYS A 371 9.70 14.33 21.16
C LYS A 371 8.26 14.88 21.26
N THR A 372 7.67 15.27 20.13
CA THR A 372 6.28 15.75 20.06
C THR A 372 5.45 14.86 19.13
N LYS A 373 4.11 14.90 19.27
CA LYS A 373 3.22 14.12 18.43
C LYS A 373 3.18 14.67 17.01
N GLU A 374 3.20 15.99 16.90
CA GLU A 374 3.15 16.74 15.65
C GLU A 374 4.38 16.48 14.78
N ASP A 375 5.58 16.52 15.40
CA ASP A 375 6.83 16.14 14.75
C ASP A 375 6.81 14.67 14.32
N GLU A 376 6.35 13.77 15.20
CA GLU A 376 6.31 12.34 14.90
C GLU A 376 5.37 12.02 13.74
N ALA A 377 4.22 12.69 13.63
CA ALA A 377 3.31 12.47 12.53
C ALA A 377 3.99 12.78 11.18
N VAL A 378 4.61 13.95 11.04
CA VAL A 378 5.31 14.35 9.80
C VAL A 378 6.53 13.46 9.55
N TRP A 379 7.34 13.21 10.58
CA TRP A 379 8.57 12.43 10.46
C TRP A 379 8.30 10.98 10.08
N SER A 380 7.35 10.33 10.76
CA SER A 380 6.98 8.95 10.48
C SER A 380 6.38 8.80 9.09
N GLY A 381 5.56 9.75 8.62
CA GLY A 381 5.02 9.76 7.26
C GLY A 381 6.13 9.87 6.21
N LEU A 382 7.10 10.77 6.41
CA LEU A 382 8.28 10.86 5.55
C LEU A 382 9.05 9.53 5.51
N VAL A 383 9.29 8.92 6.67
CA VAL A 383 9.98 7.61 6.76
C VAL A 383 9.20 6.53 6.00
N GLU A 384 7.87 6.47 6.15
CA GLU A 384 7.00 5.52 5.44
C GLU A 384 7.18 5.63 3.92
N SER A 385 7.18 6.88 3.42
CA SER A 385 7.31 7.18 1.99
C SER A 385 8.59 6.64 1.35
N LYS A 386 9.63 6.44 2.17
CA LYS A 386 10.95 5.97 1.74
C LYS A 386 11.15 4.47 1.92
N LEU A 387 10.27 3.75 2.64
CA LEU A 387 10.40 2.30 2.88
C LEU A 387 10.57 1.50 1.58
N ARG A 388 9.87 1.89 0.52
CA ARG A 388 9.98 1.29 -0.81
C ARG A 388 11.40 1.32 -1.39
N HIS A 389 12.20 2.34 -1.05
CA HIS A 389 13.59 2.43 -1.49
C HIS A 389 14.47 1.43 -0.75
N LEU A 390 14.23 1.22 0.55
CA LEU A 390 14.91 0.18 1.31
C LEU A 390 14.55 -1.21 0.76
N VAL A 391 13.27 -1.48 0.50
CA VAL A 391 12.83 -2.73 -0.15
C VAL A 391 13.54 -2.92 -1.50
N GLY A 392 13.59 -1.88 -2.33
CA GLY A 392 14.28 -1.94 -3.63
C GLY A 392 15.80 -2.13 -3.54
N ALA A 393 16.44 -1.68 -2.45
CA ALA A 393 17.86 -1.96 -2.18
C ALA A 393 18.05 -3.43 -1.75
N LEU A 394 17.17 -3.94 -0.88
CA LEU A 394 17.17 -5.33 -0.42
C LEU A 394 16.90 -6.32 -1.56
N ASP A 395 16.06 -5.96 -2.53
CA ASP A 395 15.80 -6.75 -3.76
C ASP A 395 17.07 -7.03 -4.58
N ARG A 396 18.10 -6.17 -4.46
CA ARG A 396 19.38 -6.33 -5.18
C ARG A 396 20.33 -7.28 -4.47
N LYS A 397 20.06 -7.66 -3.22
CA LYS A 397 20.92 -8.56 -2.46
C LYS A 397 20.67 -9.99 -2.91
N THR A 398 21.72 -10.66 -3.37
CA THR A 398 21.63 -12.04 -3.90
C THR A 398 21.07 -13.03 -2.87
N ILE A 399 21.32 -12.82 -1.58
CA ILE A 399 20.89 -13.69 -0.46
C ILE A 399 19.39 -13.51 -0.14
N ILE A 400 18.80 -12.35 -0.41
CA ILE A 400 17.39 -12.07 -0.09
C ILE A 400 16.54 -12.61 -1.24
N ALA A 401 15.54 -13.42 -0.90
CA ALA A 401 14.53 -13.90 -1.84
C ALA A 401 13.35 -12.90 -1.91
N VAL A 402 12.88 -12.45 -0.74
CA VAL A 402 11.78 -11.48 -0.61
C VAL A 402 12.05 -10.58 0.60
N ALA A 403 11.87 -9.27 0.41
CA ALA A 403 11.73 -8.26 1.44
C ALA A 403 10.28 -7.73 1.40
N HIS A 404 9.42 -8.25 2.27
CA HIS A 404 7.99 -7.96 2.30
C HIS A 404 7.69 -6.82 3.30
N PRO A 405 7.43 -5.57 2.86
CA PRO A 405 7.02 -4.51 3.76
C PRO A 405 5.60 -4.73 4.27
N PHE A 406 5.38 -4.63 5.58
CA PHE A 406 4.04 -4.62 6.14
C PHE A 406 3.37 -3.27 5.84
N PRO A 407 2.09 -3.22 5.43
CA PRO A 407 1.44 -2.01 4.92
C PRO A 407 1.04 -0.98 5.99
N LYS A 408 1.38 -1.19 7.26
CA LYS A 408 0.94 -0.34 8.38
C LYS A 408 2.11 -0.05 9.32
N GLY A 409 2.17 1.18 9.83
CA GLY A 409 3.01 1.56 10.97
C GLY A 409 2.31 1.28 12.29
N PHE A 410 3.09 1.03 13.35
CA PHE A 410 2.60 0.86 14.72
C PHE A 410 3.01 2.06 15.56
N GLU A 411 2.04 2.87 15.95
CA GLU A 411 2.21 4.11 16.71
C GLU A 411 2.15 3.84 18.21
N ARG A 412 3.12 4.40 18.94
CA ARG A 412 3.25 4.22 20.39
C ARG A 412 3.67 5.51 21.07
N THR A 413 3.20 5.69 22.30
CA THR A 413 3.64 6.73 23.22
C THR A 413 4.39 6.10 24.37
N HIS A 414 5.55 6.65 24.72
CA HIS A 414 6.43 6.16 25.77
C HIS A 414 6.70 7.24 26.81
N VAL A 415 6.92 6.82 28.05
CA VAL A 415 7.39 7.70 29.14
C VAL A 415 8.75 7.21 29.59
N ILE A 416 9.76 8.06 29.47
CA ILE A 416 11.16 7.76 29.79
C ILE A 416 11.70 8.73 30.84
N THR A 417 12.72 8.30 31.56
CA THR A 417 13.33 9.06 32.68
C THR A 417 14.84 9.25 32.54
N ASN A 418 15.48 8.55 31.59
CA ASN A 418 16.92 8.61 31.39
C ASN A 418 17.30 8.27 29.93
N ALA A 419 18.57 8.46 29.60
CA ALA A 419 19.10 8.24 28.25
C ALA A 419 19.12 6.77 27.82
N GLU A 420 19.29 5.80 28.74
CA GLU A 420 19.28 4.38 28.39
C GLU A 420 17.89 3.90 27.96
N GLU A 421 16.85 4.39 28.65
CA GLU A 421 15.46 4.17 28.28
C GLU A 421 15.15 4.80 26.92
N MET A 422 15.66 6.01 26.66
CA MET A 422 15.53 6.67 25.36
C MET A 422 16.14 5.83 24.23
N GLU A 423 17.37 5.35 24.39
CA GLU A 423 18.02 4.50 23.39
C GLU A 423 17.30 3.17 23.20
N ALA A 424 16.76 2.58 24.26
CA ALA A 424 15.95 1.37 24.14
C ALA A 424 14.66 1.62 23.33
N VAL A 425 13.94 2.73 23.59
CA VAL A 425 12.73 3.12 22.85
C VAL A 425 13.05 3.40 21.38
N LYS A 426 14.10 4.18 21.10
CA LYS A 426 14.58 4.45 19.73
C LYS A 426 14.85 3.15 18.96
N ASN A 427 15.40 2.14 19.62
CA ASN A 427 15.68 0.83 19.02
C ASN A 427 14.45 -0.12 18.97
N GLY A 428 13.25 0.36 19.31
CA GLY A 428 11.98 -0.38 19.17
C GLY A 428 11.53 -1.14 20.42
N SER A 429 12.07 -0.83 21.60
CA SER A 429 11.60 -1.43 22.86
C SER A 429 10.21 -0.90 23.22
N THR A 430 9.28 -1.81 23.52
CA THR A 430 7.93 -1.48 24.02
C THR A 430 7.82 -1.46 25.54
N LYS A 431 8.92 -1.69 26.27
CA LYS A 431 8.91 -1.77 27.75
C LYS A 431 8.48 -0.47 28.44
N TYR A 432 8.65 0.67 27.76
CA TYR A 432 8.41 2.01 28.30
C TYR A 432 7.14 2.65 27.73
N GLN A 433 6.28 1.85 27.09
CA GLN A 433 5.00 2.32 26.60
C GLN A 433 4.16 2.89 27.75
N ALA A 434 3.58 4.06 27.54
CA ALA A 434 2.84 4.81 28.53
C ALA A 434 1.67 3.95 29.07
N LYS A 435 1.51 3.92 30.40
CA LYS A 435 0.39 3.19 31.01
C LYS A 435 -0.94 3.80 30.56
N GLY A 436 -1.86 2.96 30.10
CA GLY A 436 -3.19 3.38 29.67
C GLY A 436 -3.27 3.83 28.20
N THR A 437 -2.19 3.77 27.44
CA THR A 437 -2.24 3.90 25.97
C THR A 437 -2.26 2.52 25.32
N THR A 438 -2.88 2.44 24.15
CA THR A 438 -2.85 1.26 23.28
C THR A 438 -2.04 1.58 22.03
N THR A 439 -1.39 0.57 21.46
CA THR A 439 -0.77 0.70 20.14
C THR A 439 -1.88 0.83 19.10
N GLU A 440 -1.82 1.88 18.30
CA GLU A 440 -2.72 2.10 17.16
C GLU A 440 -1.91 1.95 15.87
N THR A 441 -2.55 1.56 14.76
CA THR A 441 -1.87 1.53 13.46
C THR A 441 -2.14 2.79 12.64
N THR A 442 -1.24 3.12 11.72
CA THR A 442 -1.37 4.34 10.88
C THR A 442 -2.68 4.41 10.08
N ASP A 443 -3.29 3.26 9.76
CA ASP A 443 -4.60 3.21 9.10
C ASP A 443 -5.82 3.32 10.04
N GLU A 444 -5.60 3.16 11.35
CA GLU A 444 -6.60 3.39 12.40
C GLU A 444 -6.60 4.88 12.80
N THR A 445 -5.41 5.48 12.97
CA THR A 445 -5.26 6.89 13.35
C THR A 445 -5.59 7.86 12.22
N LYS A 446 -5.20 7.51 10.97
CA LYS A 446 -5.39 8.33 9.77
C LYS A 446 -4.93 9.79 9.95
N ASP A 447 -3.79 9.98 10.61
CA ASP A 447 -3.30 11.31 10.96
C ASP A 447 -3.08 12.17 9.69
N PRO A 448 -3.71 13.37 9.59
CA PRO A 448 -3.59 14.23 8.42
C PRO A 448 -2.16 14.64 8.07
N ALA A 449 -1.32 14.92 9.06
CA ALA A 449 0.05 15.35 8.86
C ALA A 449 0.93 14.17 8.42
N HIS A 450 0.70 12.99 9.00
CA HIS A 450 1.34 11.75 8.57
C HIS A 450 1.04 11.43 7.11
N GLU A 451 -0.23 11.33 6.72
CA GLU A 451 -0.62 10.95 5.35
C GLU A 451 -0.10 11.96 4.31
N ALA A 452 -0.13 13.26 4.64
CA ALA A 452 0.40 14.30 3.77
C ALA A 452 1.92 14.21 3.60
N ALA A 453 2.68 14.03 4.69
CA ALA A 453 4.11 13.83 4.62
C ALA A 453 4.48 12.56 3.83
N ALA A 454 3.71 11.50 4.03
CA ALA A 454 3.89 10.22 3.36
C ALA A 454 3.62 10.31 1.85
N GLN A 455 2.55 10.99 1.45
CA GLN A 455 2.23 11.23 0.04
C GLN A 455 3.24 12.17 -0.63
N ASN A 456 3.60 13.27 0.01
CA ASN A 456 4.60 14.21 -0.51
C ASN A 456 5.96 13.54 -0.71
N GLY A 457 6.42 12.80 0.30
CA GLY A 457 7.68 12.09 0.24
C GLY A 457 7.71 11.01 -0.85
N MET A 458 6.57 10.38 -1.14
CA MET A 458 6.43 9.35 -2.19
C MET A 458 6.64 9.96 -3.57
N GLU A 459 6.06 11.14 -3.78
CA GLU A 459 6.08 11.89 -5.04
C GLU A 459 7.30 12.84 -5.15
N ASN A 460 8.20 12.79 -4.17
CA ASN A 460 9.37 13.67 -4.04
C ASN A 460 9.01 15.16 -4.03
N ALA A 461 7.84 15.51 -3.52
CA ALA A 461 7.45 16.88 -3.20
C ALA A 461 8.02 17.30 -1.83
N THR A 462 8.07 18.62 -1.59
CA THR A 462 8.52 19.18 -0.31
C THR A 462 7.62 18.71 0.83
N VAL A 463 8.23 18.23 1.91
CA VAL A 463 7.53 17.94 3.17
C VAL A 463 7.79 19.12 4.11
N ALA A 464 6.73 19.79 4.54
CA ALA A 464 6.82 20.94 5.43
C ALA A 464 7.21 20.51 6.85
N SER A 465 7.98 21.34 7.56
CA SER A 465 8.27 21.15 8.99
C SER A 465 7.08 21.64 9.82
N PRO A 466 6.60 20.88 10.81
CA PRO A 466 5.44 21.26 11.62
C PRO A 466 5.72 22.41 12.59
N THR A 467 6.98 22.66 12.96
CA THR A 467 7.32 23.64 14.01
C THR A 467 8.64 24.38 13.73
N GLU A 468 8.66 25.69 14.03
CA GLU A 468 9.89 26.43 14.32
C GLU A 468 10.29 26.09 15.76
N HIS A 469 11.27 25.21 15.94
CA HIS A 469 11.80 24.94 17.27
C HIS A 469 12.73 26.09 17.69
N PRO A 470 12.44 26.83 18.77
CA PRO A 470 13.45 27.69 19.36
C PRO A 470 14.64 26.79 19.78
N GLU A 471 15.87 27.28 19.60
CA GLU A 471 17.09 26.62 20.08
C GLU A 471 16.96 26.31 21.59
N GLN A 472 16.47 25.13 21.93
CA GLN A 472 16.51 24.65 23.30
C GLN A 472 17.84 23.91 23.49
N PRO A 473 18.71 24.39 24.39
CA PRO A 473 19.89 23.62 24.76
C PRO A 473 19.46 22.30 25.35
N ASP A 474 20.20 21.22 25.06
CA ASP A 474 20.00 19.88 25.59
C ASP A 474 19.69 19.92 27.09
N GLN A 475 18.40 19.82 27.44
CA GLN A 475 18.00 19.66 28.84
C GLN A 475 18.53 18.30 29.29
N LYS A 476 19.35 18.31 30.33
CA LYS A 476 19.82 17.08 30.97
C LYS A 476 18.60 16.27 31.41
N LEU A 477 18.48 15.06 30.89
CA LEU A 477 17.44 14.05 31.18
C LEU A 477 17.47 13.54 32.64
N GLU A 478 17.97 14.31 33.61
CA GLU A 478 18.11 13.85 34.99
C GLU A 478 16.93 14.32 35.85
N GLY A 479 15.95 13.44 36.06
CA GLY A 479 14.95 13.55 37.13
C GLY A 479 13.51 13.81 36.71
N GLU A 480 13.26 14.30 35.48
CA GLU A 480 11.91 14.55 34.96
C GLU A 480 11.50 13.50 33.90
N SER A 481 10.23 13.08 33.92
CA SER A 481 9.69 12.14 32.95
C SER A 481 9.42 12.83 31.62
N HIS A 482 9.95 12.30 30.53
CA HIS A 482 9.80 12.82 29.17
C HIS A 482 8.91 11.89 28.34
N THR A 483 8.07 12.48 27.49
CA THR A 483 7.24 11.71 26.54
C THR A 483 7.97 11.56 25.21
N VAL A 484 7.95 10.37 24.64
CA VAL A 484 8.51 10.08 23.31
C VAL A 484 7.45 9.37 22.49
N TYR A 485 7.30 9.79 21.24
CA TYR A 485 6.38 9.19 20.28
C TYR A 485 7.20 8.37 19.29
N THR A 486 6.72 7.18 18.92
CA THR A 486 7.39 6.32 17.96
C THR A 486 6.42 5.67 16.99
N THR A 487 6.81 5.58 15.73
CA THR A 487 6.13 4.80 14.71
C THR A 487 7.07 3.72 14.18
N THR A 488 6.67 2.45 14.29
CA THR A 488 7.49 1.32 13.85
C THR A 488 6.90 0.63 12.64
N TYR A 489 7.73 0.43 11.60
CA TYR A 489 7.41 -0.33 10.41
C TYR A 489 8.18 -1.65 10.36
N TYR A 490 7.62 -2.66 9.71
CA TYR A 490 8.24 -3.98 9.61
C TYR A 490 8.45 -4.42 8.15
N ILE A 491 9.61 -5.02 7.88
CA ILE A 491 9.90 -5.73 6.64
C ILE A 491 10.23 -7.18 6.96
N GLY A 492 9.39 -8.11 6.55
CA GLY A 492 9.64 -9.55 6.65
C GLY A 492 10.68 -10.00 5.62
N LEU A 493 11.67 -10.78 6.05
CA LEU A 493 12.75 -11.25 5.18
C LEU A 493 12.67 -12.75 4.96
N GLU A 494 12.57 -13.14 3.69
CA GLU A 494 12.80 -14.48 3.20
C GLU A 494 14.19 -14.55 2.57
N LEU A 495 15.01 -15.48 3.04
CA LEU A 495 16.36 -15.70 2.52
C LEU A 495 16.35 -16.88 1.55
N LYS A 496 17.14 -16.80 0.48
CA LYS A 496 17.33 -17.91 -0.46
C LYS A 496 17.93 -19.13 0.26
N ALA A 497 17.63 -20.32 -0.27
CA ALA A 497 18.25 -21.54 0.20
C ALA A 497 19.78 -21.42 0.10
N LEU A 498 20.48 -21.93 1.11
CA LEU A 498 21.94 -21.99 1.07
C LEU A 498 22.36 -23.15 0.19
N GLU A 499 23.38 -22.95 -0.64
CA GLU A 499 24.08 -24.07 -1.26
C GLU A 499 24.89 -24.82 -0.18
N PRO A 500 24.95 -26.17 -0.24
CA PRO A 500 25.70 -26.96 0.72
C PRO A 500 27.16 -26.47 0.86
N GLY A 501 27.60 -26.20 2.09
CA GLY A 501 28.97 -25.75 2.38
C GLY A 501 29.18 -24.24 2.48
N THR A 502 28.16 -23.42 2.22
CA THR A 502 28.22 -21.95 2.40
C THR A 502 27.65 -21.51 3.74
N SER A 503 28.25 -20.48 4.36
CA SER A 503 27.73 -19.87 5.59
C SER A 503 26.83 -18.68 5.27
N ARG A 504 25.72 -18.53 6.01
CA ARG A 504 24.80 -17.39 5.91
C ARG A 504 25.42 -16.18 6.62
N SER A 505 25.86 -15.19 5.87
CA SER A 505 26.09 -13.83 6.39
C SER A 505 25.32 -12.84 5.51
N LEU A 506 24.31 -12.19 6.08
CA LEU A 506 23.57 -11.12 5.42
C LEU A 506 23.99 -9.80 6.06
N ASP A 507 24.75 -9.00 5.31
CA ASP A 507 25.08 -7.64 5.71
C ASP A 507 24.18 -6.63 4.97
N ILE A 508 23.35 -5.94 5.76
CA ILE A 508 22.44 -4.87 5.34
C ILE A 508 22.83 -3.52 5.97
N SER A 509 24.01 -3.43 6.59
CA SER A 509 24.46 -2.23 7.30
C SER A 509 24.59 -1.03 6.36
N THR A 510 25.15 -1.23 5.16
CA THR A 510 25.25 -0.20 4.12
C THR A 510 23.88 0.27 3.65
N ASP A 511 22.95 -0.65 3.37
CA ASP A 511 21.60 -0.34 2.91
C ASP A 511 20.83 0.44 3.98
N SER A 512 20.98 0.04 5.25
CA SER A 512 20.39 0.73 6.39
C SER A 512 20.97 2.14 6.57
N LYS A 513 22.29 2.31 6.40
CA LYS A 513 22.93 3.64 6.45
C LYS A 513 22.46 4.55 5.32
N ILE A 514 22.35 4.04 4.10
CA ILE A 514 21.83 4.80 2.95
C ILE A 514 20.38 5.21 3.20
N PHE A 515 19.55 4.29 3.68
CA PHE A 515 18.16 4.58 4.00
C PHE A 515 18.04 5.66 5.07
N LYS A 516 18.79 5.54 6.18
CA LYS A 516 18.84 6.56 7.23
C LYS A 516 19.26 7.92 6.67
N SER A 517 20.37 7.95 5.93
CA SER A 517 20.86 9.18 5.28
C SER A 517 19.86 9.81 4.33
N THR A 518 19.05 9.01 3.64
CA THR A 518 18.01 9.48 2.72
C THR A 518 16.82 10.10 3.47
N CYS A 519 16.49 9.59 4.65
CA CYS A 519 15.43 10.17 5.47
C CYS A 519 15.92 11.44 6.18
N THR A 520 17.14 11.41 6.74
CA THR A 520 17.71 12.51 7.52
C THR A 520 18.23 13.67 6.66
N SER A 521 18.24 13.53 5.33
CA SER A 521 18.54 14.65 4.40
C SER A 521 17.34 15.58 4.17
N TRP A 522 16.19 15.27 4.76
CA TRP A 522 15.04 16.16 4.78
C TRP A 522 15.39 17.47 5.51
N ALA A 523 15.03 18.61 4.91
CA ALA A 523 15.35 19.92 5.46
C ALA A 523 14.70 20.21 6.82
N GLY A 524 13.56 19.56 7.14
CA GLY A 524 12.92 19.65 8.46
C GLY A 524 13.48 18.68 9.49
N TYR A 525 14.48 17.86 9.15
CA TYR A 525 15.10 16.97 10.12
C TYR A 525 15.91 17.76 11.15
N ILE A 526 15.63 17.51 12.42
CA ILE A 526 16.28 18.19 13.55
C ILE A 526 16.92 17.12 14.44
N PRO A 527 18.27 17.04 14.46
CA PRO A 527 18.99 16.13 15.33
C PRO A 527 18.58 16.31 16.80
N GLY A 528 18.32 15.22 17.50
CA GLY A 528 17.91 15.23 18.91
C GLY A 528 16.42 15.50 19.15
N ILE A 529 15.66 15.89 18.14
CA ILE A 529 14.19 15.85 18.13
C ILE A 529 13.74 14.62 17.37
N HIS A 530 14.23 14.47 16.13
CA HIS A 530 13.92 13.37 15.24
C HIS A 530 15.04 12.33 15.28
N ASP A 531 14.65 11.05 15.33
CA ASP A 531 15.57 9.92 15.32
C ASP A 531 15.02 8.78 14.44
N LEU A 532 15.93 7.94 13.93
CA LEU A 532 15.58 6.78 13.10
C LEU A 532 16.51 5.59 13.37
N ALA A 533 15.91 4.48 13.80
CA ALA A 533 16.58 3.21 13.98
C ALA A 533 16.13 2.18 12.94
N VAL A 534 17.07 1.33 12.53
CA VAL A 534 16.80 0.13 11.73
C VAL A 534 17.42 -1.03 12.50
N THR A 535 16.59 -1.89 13.08
CA THR A 535 17.03 -3.01 13.92
C THR A 535 16.57 -4.33 13.31
N HIS A 536 17.35 -5.38 13.53
CA HIS A 536 17.00 -6.73 13.09
C HIS A 536 16.33 -7.48 14.23
N VAL A 537 15.16 -8.07 13.95
CA VAL A 537 14.34 -8.77 14.94
C VAL A 537 14.03 -10.19 14.45
N ARG A 538 14.16 -11.18 15.33
CA ARG A 538 13.73 -12.56 15.04
C ARG A 538 12.23 -12.68 15.26
N SER A 539 11.57 -13.56 14.51
CA SER A 539 10.14 -13.89 14.70
C SER A 539 9.70 -14.07 16.15
N PHE A 540 10.50 -14.78 16.95
CA PHE A 540 10.21 -15.02 18.36
C PHE A 540 10.55 -13.84 19.29
N ASP A 541 11.18 -12.77 18.79
CA ASP A 541 11.54 -11.55 19.53
C ASP A 541 10.67 -10.35 19.13
N LEU A 542 9.69 -10.54 18.24
CA LEU A 542 8.72 -9.50 17.90
C LEU A 542 7.97 -9.01 19.15
N PRO A 543 7.64 -7.70 19.24
CA PRO A 543 6.81 -7.16 20.30
C PRO A 543 5.42 -7.80 20.34
N ASP A 544 4.80 -7.88 21.52
CA ASP A 544 3.52 -8.58 21.68
C ASP A 544 2.34 -7.85 21.01
N ASP A 545 2.45 -6.54 20.80
CA ASP A 545 1.41 -5.69 20.23
C ASP A 545 1.27 -5.78 18.70
N VAL A 546 2.16 -6.52 18.03
CA VAL A 546 2.00 -6.84 16.58
C VAL A 546 1.06 -8.03 16.35
N PHE A 547 0.73 -8.77 17.41
CA PHE A 547 -0.14 -9.95 17.37
C PHE A 547 -1.57 -9.58 17.77
N GLN A 548 -2.55 -10.09 17.02
CA GLN A 548 -3.96 -9.91 17.39
C GLN A 548 -4.37 -10.88 18.51
N PRO A 549 -5.43 -10.56 19.28
CA PRO A 549 -5.99 -11.48 20.27
C PRO A 549 -6.27 -12.87 19.67
N GLY A 550 -5.67 -13.90 20.27
CA GLY A 550 -5.78 -15.30 19.84
C GLY A 550 -4.66 -15.79 18.91
N GLU A 551 -3.77 -14.91 18.43
CA GLU A 551 -2.60 -15.33 17.66
C GLU A 551 -1.49 -15.88 18.56
N ALA A 552 -0.88 -16.99 18.14
CA ALA A 552 0.22 -17.60 18.87
C ALA A 552 1.57 -17.03 18.40
N ARG A 553 2.34 -16.48 19.35
CA ARG A 553 3.70 -16.02 19.10
C ARG A 553 4.63 -17.17 18.69
N PRO A 554 5.54 -16.96 17.73
CA PRO A 554 6.55 -17.96 17.37
C PRO A 554 7.44 -18.32 18.57
N SER A 555 7.61 -19.62 18.83
CA SER A 555 8.43 -20.09 19.94
C SER A 555 9.94 -20.07 19.61
N ARG A 556 10.77 -19.78 20.60
CA ARG A 556 12.22 -19.94 20.49
C ARG A 556 12.59 -21.42 20.26
N PRO A 557 13.41 -21.75 19.26
CA PRO A 557 13.86 -23.13 19.07
C PRO A 557 14.58 -23.62 20.33
N LYS A 558 14.14 -24.74 20.90
CA LYS A 558 14.84 -25.38 22.04
C LYS A 558 16.24 -25.79 21.55
N LYS A 559 17.30 -25.25 22.17
CA LYS A 559 18.67 -25.71 21.90
C LYS A 559 18.71 -27.21 22.17
N LYS A 560 19.02 -28.04 21.16
CA LYS A 560 19.35 -29.45 21.39
C LYS A 560 20.59 -29.46 22.28
N VAL A 561 20.44 -29.87 23.53
CA VAL A 561 21.56 -30.21 24.40
C VAL A 561 22.21 -31.42 23.76
N ILE A 562 23.29 -31.19 23.01
CA ILE A 562 24.20 -32.26 22.65
C ILE A 562 24.87 -32.64 23.97
N LYS A 563 24.39 -33.71 24.62
CA LYS A 563 25.15 -34.39 25.66
C LYS A 563 26.49 -34.76 25.00
N ARG A 564 27.55 -34.05 25.36
CA ARG A 564 28.92 -34.53 25.10
C ARG A 564 29.01 -35.88 25.79
N THR A 565 29.02 -36.95 25.01
CA THR A 565 29.52 -38.24 25.49
C THR A 565 30.97 -38.01 25.87
N GLU A 566 31.28 -38.09 27.15
CA GLU A 566 32.65 -38.06 27.64
C GLU A 566 33.37 -39.27 27.05
N SER A 567 34.22 -39.04 26.05
CA SER A 567 35.21 -40.01 25.63
C SER A 567 36.30 -40.06 26.69
N THR A 568 36.23 -41.05 27.57
CA THR A 568 37.33 -41.46 28.46
C THR A 568 38.50 -41.98 27.62
N GLY A 569 39.35 -41.06 27.16
CA GLY A 569 40.62 -41.37 26.50
C GLY A 569 41.77 -41.32 27.51
N GLN A 570 42.09 -42.48 28.09
CA GLN A 570 43.31 -42.69 28.88
C GLN A 570 44.55 -42.36 28.05
N LYS A 571 45.39 -41.45 28.55
CA LYS A 571 46.79 -41.29 28.13
C LYS A 571 47.57 -42.57 28.47
N ARG A 572 48.12 -43.26 27.47
CA ARG A 572 49.35 -44.05 27.61
C ARG A 572 50.28 -43.76 26.45
N ARG A 573 51.45 -43.21 26.77
CA ARG A 573 52.67 -43.23 25.95
C ARG A 573 53.35 -44.57 26.19
N LEU A 574 53.87 -45.21 25.15
CA LEU A 574 54.98 -46.16 25.27
C LEU A 574 55.69 -46.31 23.92
N GLY A 575 57.01 -46.15 23.95
CA GLY A 575 57.91 -46.53 22.87
C GLY A 575 58.58 -47.87 23.17
N GLU A 576 59.00 -48.50 22.07
CA GLU A 576 60.15 -49.39 21.85
C GLU A 576 60.28 -50.80 22.49
N MET A 577 60.34 -51.77 21.56
CA MET A 577 61.34 -52.85 21.36
C MET A 577 60.94 -54.34 21.51
N HIS A 578 61.16 -55.05 20.37
CA HIS A 578 61.62 -56.45 20.15
C HIS A 578 60.70 -57.62 20.58
N ASP A 579 60.67 -58.80 19.94
CA ASP A 579 61.07 -59.38 18.65
C ASP A 579 60.53 -60.84 18.64
N SER A 580 60.45 -61.45 17.46
CA SER A 580 60.57 -62.89 17.14
C SER A 580 59.34 -63.76 16.74
N SER A 581 59.55 -64.39 15.57
CA SER A 581 59.11 -65.69 15.04
C SER A 581 57.96 -65.77 14.00
N LEU A 582 58.39 -65.94 12.72
CA LEU A 582 58.10 -67.01 11.72
C LEU A 582 56.66 -67.57 11.65
N ASP A 583 55.98 -67.74 10.50
CA ASP A 583 56.39 -68.51 9.31
C ASP A 583 55.52 -68.21 8.04
N ALA A 584 55.92 -68.77 6.89
CA ALA A 584 55.61 -68.44 5.49
C ALA A 584 54.22 -68.79 4.89
N SER A 585 53.80 -68.10 3.80
CA SER A 585 53.70 -68.66 2.42
C SER A 585 52.90 -67.80 1.40
N GLN A 586 53.59 -67.53 0.27
CA GLN A 586 53.18 -67.47 -1.16
C GLN A 586 52.01 -66.60 -1.69
N GLY A 587 52.29 -65.84 -2.76
CA GLY A 587 51.30 -65.38 -3.75
C GLY A 587 51.70 -64.13 -4.56
N ALA A 588 52.11 -64.31 -5.81
CA ALA A 588 52.84 -63.33 -6.65
C ALA A 588 52.03 -62.18 -7.30
N ALA A 589 52.81 -61.18 -7.74
CA ALA A 589 52.52 -59.92 -8.43
C ALA A 589 51.91 -60.02 -9.85
N LYS A 590 51.28 -58.92 -10.33
CA LYS A 590 51.81 -58.07 -11.42
C LYS A 590 50.94 -56.83 -11.76
N ARG A 591 51.68 -55.75 -12.07
CA ARG A 591 51.32 -54.43 -12.65
C ARG A 591 51.05 -54.51 -14.16
N GLN A 592 50.26 -53.56 -14.70
CA GLN A 592 50.52 -52.67 -15.86
C GLN A 592 49.21 -51.93 -16.24
N VAL A 593 49.11 -50.59 -16.25
CA VAL A 593 49.62 -49.52 -17.16
C VAL A 593 48.92 -49.45 -18.53
N THR A 594 48.44 -48.22 -18.82
CA THR A 594 47.67 -47.62 -19.94
C THR A 594 48.21 -47.78 -21.36
N PRO A 595 47.46 -47.34 -22.40
CA PRO A 595 47.94 -46.16 -23.14
C PRO A 595 46.87 -45.16 -23.64
N ASN A 596 47.39 -43.95 -23.91
CA ASN A 596 46.81 -42.78 -24.59
C ASN A 596 46.30 -43.02 -26.02
N THR A 597 45.40 -42.16 -26.51
CA THR A 597 45.50 -41.50 -27.83
C THR A 597 44.58 -40.27 -27.94
N MET A 598 45.08 -39.22 -28.60
CA MET A 598 44.42 -37.92 -28.89
C MET A 598 43.64 -37.96 -30.22
N ALA A 599 42.67 -37.05 -30.40
CA ALA A 599 42.67 -35.95 -31.39
C ALA A 599 41.28 -35.56 -31.96
N ASN A 600 40.99 -34.25 -31.91
CA ASN A 600 40.22 -33.35 -32.79
C ASN A 600 39.25 -33.91 -33.87
N THR A 601 38.06 -33.32 -33.99
CA THR A 601 37.66 -32.29 -35.00
C THR A 601 36.14 -32.07 -35.04
N ALA A 602 35.75 -30.92 -35.60
CA ALA A 602 34.42 -30.31 -35.61
C ALA A 602 33.55 -30.67 -36.85
N THR A 603 32.21 -30.65 -36.67
CA THR A 603 31.06 -30.32 -37.58
C THR A 603 30.99 -30.88 -39.03
N PRO A 604 29.85 -30.79 -39.79
CA PRO A 604 28.45 -30.42 -39.47
C PRO A 604 27.34 -31.32 -40.09
N ALA A 605 26.09 -31.08 -39.68
CA ALA A 605 24.91 -30.85 -40.54
C ALA A 605 23.81 -30.16 -39.72
#